data_AF-A0A7V1PWY6-F1
#
_entry.id   AF-A0A7V1PWY6-F1
#
_cell.length_a   1.000
_cell.length_b   1.000
_cell.length_c   1.000
_cell.angle_alpha   90.00
_cell.angle_beta   90.00
_cell.angle_gamma   90.00
#
_symmetry.space_group_name_H-M   'P 1'
#
loop_
_entity.id
_entity.type
_entity.pdbx_description
1 polymer ?
#
loop_
_entity_poly.entity_id
_entity_poly.type
_entity_poly.pdbx_seq_one_letter_code
_entity_poly.pdbx_strand_id
1 'polypeptide(L)' 'MFVRDEYLKSLVLDKISPEYERVQKGEGVATRKYDGTCCMTKNSKLFKRRTVKQHKISPPNFMCVDIDTLTGIRIG' A
#
# COMPACT_ATOMS: atom_id res chain seq x y z
N MET A 1 -8.68 4.58 10.14
CA MET A 1 -7.66 3.92 10.99
C MET A 1 -7.36 4.82 12.17
N PHE A 2 -7.20 4.27 13.37
CA PHE A 2 -6.91 5.03 14.57
C PHE A 2 -5.42 5.43 14.64
N VAL A 3 -5.13 6.57 15.28
CA VAL A 3 -3.78 7.09 15.50
C VAL A 3 -3.08 6.23 16.56
N ARG A 4 -1.78 5.99 16.38
CA ARG A 4 -0.93 5.36 17.39
C ARG A 4 -0.23 6.41 18.22
N ASP A 5 0.04 6.09 19.49
CA ASP A 5 0.85 6.96 20.33
C ASP A 5 2.27 7.13 19.75
N GLU A 6 2.79 8.35 19.82
CA GLU A 6 4.06 8.73 19.18
C GLU A 6 5.27 8.12 19.91
N TYR A 7 5.21 8.08 21.24
CA TYR A 7 6.29 7.57 22.09
C TYR A 7 6.15 6.07 22.32
N LEU A 8 4.91 5.58 22.43
CA LEU A 8 4.59 4.19 22.72
C LEU A 8 3.74 3.56 21.61
N LYS A 9 4.39 3.26 20.46
CA LYS A 9 3.74 2.81 19.22
C LYS A 9 2.87 1.55 19.31
N SER A 10 2.91 0.82 20.43
CA SER A 10 2.00 -0.30 20.70
C SER A 10 0.60 0.16 21.14
N LEU A 11 0.46 1.37 21.68
CA LEU A 11 -0.83 1.95 22.05
C LEU A 11 -1.53 2.56 20.84
N VAL A 12 -2.83 2.30 20.75
CA VAL A 12 -3.73 2.88 19.76
C VAL A 12 -4.66 3.83 20.49
N LEU A 13 -4.71 5.09 20.06
CA LEU A 13 -5.55 6.13 20.62
C LEU A 13 -6.93 6.11 19.97
N ASP A 14 -7.97 6.47 20.71
CA ASP A 14 -9.32 6.66 20.17
C ASP A 14 -9.45 7.99 19.40
N LYS A 15 -8.54 8.19 18.44
CA LYS A 15 -8.51 9.34 17.54
C LYS A 15 -8.34 8.83 16.12
N ILE A 16 -9.18 9.30 15.20
CA ILE A 16 -9.09 8.92 13.78
C ILE A 16 -7.92 9.66 13.12
N SER A 17 -7.16 8.95 12.28
CA SER A 17 -6.14 9.57 11.44
C SER A 17 -6.79 10.49 10.39
N PRO A 18 -6.27 11.72 10.15
CA PRO A 18 -6.86 12.69 9.23
C PRO A 18 -7.19 12.14 7.84
N GLU A 19 -6.37 11.21 7.34
CA GLU A 19 -6.56 10.57 6.02
C GLU A 19 -7.87 9.77 5.89
N TYR A 20 -8.49 9.39 7.01
CA TYR A 20 -9.70 8.56 7.05
C TYR A 20 -10.95 9.34 7.43
N GLU A 21 -10.86 10.67 7.58
CA GLU A 21 -11.98 11.52 7.98
C GLU A 21 -13.16 11.40 7.01
N ARG A 22 -12.87 11.26 5.71
CA ARG A 22 -13.88 11.10 4.65
C ARG A 22 -14.74 9.85 4.82
N VAL A 23 -14.17 8.77 5.37
CA VAL A 23 -14.93 7.53 5.64
C VAL A 23 -15.94 7.76 6.77
N GLN A 24 -15.56 8.53 7.79
CA GLN A 24 -16.46 8.85 8.92
C GLN A 24 -17.57 9.82 8.52
N LYS A 25 -17.27 10.77 7.63
CA LYS A 25 -18.24 11.69 7.03
C LYS A 25 -19.19 11.03 6.02
N GLY A 26 -18.99 9.74 5.72
CA GLY A 26 -19.80 9.00 4.74
C GLY A 26 -19.44 9.27 3.28
N GLU A 27 -18.39 10.05 3.01
CA GLU A 27 -17.90 10.32 1.65
C GLU A 27 -17.04 9.16 1.10
N GLY A 28 -16.43 8.38 1.99
CA GLY A 28 -15.62 7.21 1.65
C GLY A 28 -16.28 5.91 2.12
N VAL A 29 -16.07 4.83 1.38
CA VAL A 29 -16.59 3.49 1.74
C VAL A 29 -15.51 2.70 2.47
N ALA A 30 -15.81 2.28 3.71
CA ALA A 30 -14.96 1.34 4.42
C ALA A 30 -15.04 -0.05 3.76
N THR A 31 -13.90 -0.60 3.37
CA THR A 31 -13.81 -1.93 2.73
C THR A 31 -13.08 -2.92 3.62
N ARG A 32 -13.37 -4.21 3.47
CA ARG A 32 -12.69 -5.28 4.20
C ARG A 32 -11.28 -5.48 3.63
N LYS A 33 -10.26 -5.40 4.49
CA LYS A 33 -8.89 -5.79 4.13
C LYS A 33 -8.79 -7.31 4.08
N TYR A 34 -8.42 -7.86 2.92
CA TYR A 34 -8.11 -9.28 2.75
C TYR A 34 -6.60 -9.48 2.85
N ASP A 35 -6.15 -10.40 3.70
CA ASP A 35 -4.73 -10.76 3.86
C ASP A 35 -4.30 -11.75 2.80
N GLY A 36 -4.16 -11.25 1.57
CA GLY A 36 -3.73 -12.01 0.42
C GLY A 36 -2.60 -11.34 -0.34
N THR A 37 -2.29 -11.90 -1.50
CA THR A 37 -1.39 -11.24 -2.45
C THR A 37 -2.19 -10.21 -3.25
N CYS A 38 -1.74 -8.95 -3.23
CA CYS A 38 -2.27 -7.92 -4.12
C CYS A 38 -1.86 -8.25 -5.56
N CYS A 39 -2.86 -8.35 -6.44
CA CYS A 39 -2.69 -8.71 -7.84
C CYS A 39 -3.42 -7.71 -8.73
N MET A 40 -2.97 -7.63 -9.99
CA MET A 40 -3.61 -6.87 -11.05
C MET A 40 -3.92 -7.81 -12.20
N THR A 41 -5.11 -7.70 -12.78
CA THR A 41 -5.49 -8.39 -14.02
C THR A 41 -5.46 -7.40 -15.17
N LYS A 42 -4.63 -7.64 -16.19
CA LYS A 42 -4.53 -6.79 -17.38
C LYS A 42 -4.33 -7.65 -18.62
N ASN A 43 -5.11 -7.40 -19.68
CA ASN A 43 -5.07 -8.18 -20.93
C ASN A 43 -5.15 -9.70 -20.67
N SER A 44 -6.07 -10.11 -19.80
CA SER A 44 -6.26 -11.51 -19.40
C SER A 44 -5.04 -12.19 -18.75
N LYS A 45 -4.05 -11.40 -18.30
CA LYS A 45 -2.88 -11.86 -17.56
C LYS A 45 -2.97 -11.40 -16.10
N LEU A 46 -2.55 -12.27 -15.19
CA LEU A 46 -2.47 -12.00 -13.76
C LEU A 46 -1.05 -11.56 -13.40
N PHE A 47 -0.93 -10.41 -12.75
CA PHE A 47 0.30 -9.84 -12.22
C PHE A 47 0.25 -9.85 -10.70
N LYS A 48 1.35 -10.21 -10.05
CA LYS A 48 1.53 -10.12 -8.61
C LYS A 48 2.33 -8.87 -8.27
N ARG A 49 1.86 -8.10 -7.28
CA ARG A 49 2.59 -6.94 -6.77
C ARG A 49 3.98 -7.36 -6.28
N ARG A 50 5.02 -6.67 -6.74
CA ARG A 50 6.42 -6.92 -6.42
C ARG A 50 7.19 -5.62 -6.27
N THR A 51 8.11 -5.63 -5.32
CA THR A 51 9.08 -4.56 -5.09
C THR A 51 10.47 -5.05 -5.49
N VAL A 52 11.20 -4.24 -6.25
CA VAL A 52 12.57 -4.53 -6.71
C VAL A 52 13.51 -3.47 -6.15
N LYS A 53 14.51 -3.90 -5.38
CA LYS A 53 15.55 -3.00 -4.83
C LYS A 53 16.36 -2.35 -5.96
N GLN A 54 16.88 -1.15 -5.70
CA GLN A 54 17.65 -0.37 -6.68
C GLN A 54 18.76 -1.18 -7.38
N HIS A 55 19.54 -1.95 -6.61
CA HIS A 55 20.68 -2.74 -7.11
C HIS A 55 20.29 -4.12 -7.70
N LYS A 56 19.00 -4.45 -7.80
CA LYS A 56 18.55 -5.74 -8.36
C LYS A 56 17.99 -5.56 -9.76
N ILE A 57 18.22 -6.55 -10.63
CA ILE A 57 17.61 -6.57 -11.95
C ILE A 57 16.13 -6.94 -11.81
N SER A 58 15.26 -6.22 -12.51
CA SER A 58 13.84 -6.56 -12.55
C SER A 58 13.62 -7.90 -13.24
N PRO A 59 12.73 -8.76 -12.73
CA PRO A 59 12.45 -10.04 -13.37
C PRO A 59 11.81 -9.84 -14.75
N PRO A 60 11.85 -10.86 -15.63
CA PRO A 60 11.16 -10.80 -16.91
C PRO A 60 9.68 -10.45 -16.74
N ASN A 61 9.15 -9.63 -17.65
CA ASN A 61 7.76 -9.16 -17.64
C ASN A 61 7.37 -8.30 -16.43
N PHE A 62 8.33 -7.80 -15.65
CA PHE A 62 8.06 -6.81 -14.61
C PHE A 62 7.57 -5.50 -15.22
N MET A 63 6.44 -5.02 -14.74
CA MET A 63 5.86 -3.76 -15.21
C MET A 63 5.96 -2.73 -14.09
N CYS A 64 6.93 -1.83 -14.20
CA CYS A 64 7.13 -0.77 -13.21
C CYS A 64 5.95 0.21 -13.26
N VAL A 65 5.26 0.40 -12.13
CA VAL A 65 4.15 1.35 -11.98
C VAL A 65 4.55 2.57 -11.18
N ASP A 66 5.57 2.46 -10.32
CA ASP A 66 6.04 3.56 -9.48
C ASP A 66 7.50 3.35 -9.04
N ILE A 67 8.17 4.44 -8.67
CA ILE A 67 9.55 4.45 -8.18
C ILE A 67 9.64 5.35 -6.94
N ASP A 68 10.08 4.76 -5.83
CA ASP A 68 10.45 5.53 -4.65
C ASP A 68 11.75 6.30 -4.95
N THR A 69 11.65 7.63 -5.04
CA THR A 69 12.76 8.52 -5.39
C THR A 69 13.83 8.58 -4.30
N LEU A 70 13.47 8.31 -3.04
CA LEU A 70 14.41 8.34 -1.92
C LEU A 70 15.28 7.08 -1.90
N THR A 71 14.66 5.92 -2.13
CA THR A 71 15.34 4.62 -1.99
C THR A 71 15.71 3.96 -3.32
N GLY A 72 15.25 4.51 -4.45
CA GLY A 72 15.40 3.92 -5.79
C GLY A 72 14.66 2.60 -5.96
N ILE A 73 13.73 2.28 -5.05
CA ILE A 73 12.93 1.05 -5.09
C ILE A 73 11.88 1.17 -6.20
N ARG A 74 11.82 0.15 -7.05
CA ARG A 74 10.80 0.02 -8.09
C ARG A 74 9.62 -0.82 -7.61
N ILE A 75 8.41 -0.36 -7.88
CA ILE A 75 7.15 -1.02 -7.52
C ILE A 75 6.46 -1.44 -8.83
N GLY A 76 5.97 -2.68 -8.87
CA GLY A 76 5.22 -3.25 -10.00
C GLY A 76 4.36 -4.42 -9.56
#